data_AF-W0R9V7-F1
#
_entry.id   AF-W0R9V7-F1
#
_cell.length_a   1.000
_cell.length_b   1.000
_cell.length_c   1.000
_cell.angle_alpha   90.00
_cell.angle_beta   90.00
_cell.angle_gamma   90.00
#
_symmetry.space_group_name_H-M   'P 1'
#
loop_
_entity.id
_entity.type
_entity.pdbx_description
1 polymer ?
#
loop_
_entity_poly.entity_id
_entity_poly.type
_entity_poly.pdbx_seq_one_letter_code
_entity_poly.pdbx_strand_id
1 'polypeptide(L)'
;MEVNLAGQKEKISVGGGMGQALSSLVGLKGNESLGMPETIFSKNPSQFSVIGSTPFFKEFIIPANAEITVNNSISTPPHKFQDAVGNVIISYAYCTGNKITFTAKAGKDYEVVPSQSSQECGVTLYELN
;
A
#
# COMPACT_ATOMS: atom_id res chain seq x y z
N MET A 1 -1.37 -3.61 -2.43
CA MET A 1 -0.34 -3.09 -3.35
C MET A 1 0.33 -4.26 -4.06
N GLU A 2 0.55 -4.13 -5.37
CA GLU A 2 1.36 -5.06 -6.16
C GLU A 2 2.57 -4.30 -6.69
N VAL A 3 3.75 -4.91 -6.55
CA VAL A 3 5.01 -4.42 -7.10
C VAL A 3 5.56 -5.51 -8.03
N ASN A 4 5.90 -5.14 -9.26
CA ASN A 4 6.57 -6.04 -10.20
C ASN A 4 8.02 -5.55 -10.40
N LEU A 5 8.98 -6.35 -9.92
CA LEU A 5 10.41 -6.12 -10.03
C LEU A 5 10.97 -7.03 -11.13
N ALA A 6 11.14 -6.51 -12.35
CA ALA A 6 11.74 -7.27 -13.46
C ALA A 6 11.13 -8.68 -13.68
N GLY A 7 9.80 -8.81 -13.53
CA GLY A 7 9.07 -10.08 -13.68
C GLY A 7 8.76 -10.80 -12.37
N GLN A 8 9.38 -10.41 -11.25
CA GLN A 8 9.03 -10.91 -9.91
C GLN A 8 7.91 -10.07 -9.30
N LYS A 9 6.75 -10.69 -9.09
CA LYS A 9 5.59 -10.02 -8.49
C LYS A 9 5.60 -10.20 -6.98
N GLU A 10 5.68 -9.10 -6.25
CA GLU A 10 5.44 -9.06 -4.82
C GLU A 10 4.08 -8.41 -4.53
N LYS A 11 3.19 -9.16 -3.89
CA LYS A 11 1.88 -8.67 -3.46
C LYS A 11 1.92 -8.40 -1.96
N ILE A 12 1.75 -7.13 -1.62
CA ILE A 12 1.67 -6.65 -0.25
C ILE A 12 0.20 -6.40 0.07
N SER A 13 -0.35 -7.22 0.96
CA SER A 13 -1.73 -7.10 1.44
C SER A 13 -1.73 -6.53 2.86
N VAL A 14 -2.43 -5.42 3.03
CA VAL A 14 -2.54 -4.70 4.31
C VAL A 14 -4.00 -4.75 4.73
N GLY A 15 -4.41 -5.84 5.39
CA GLY A 15 -5.81 -6.06 5.78
C GLY A 15 -6.18 -7.54 5.88
N GLY A 16 -7.10 -7.82 6.82
CA GLY A 16 -7.72 -9.06 7.38
C GLY A 16 -7.49 -10.49 6.83
N GLY A 17 -6.77 -10.70 5.72
CA GLY A 17 -6.43 -12.03 5.21
C GLY A 17 -5.40 -12.78 6.07
N MET A 18 -5.66 -14.08 6.28
CA MET A 18 -5.02 -15.03 7.20
C MET A 18 -3.49 -15.27 7.02
N GLY A 19 -2.77 -14.46 6.25
CA GLY A 19 -1.32 -14.59 6.05
C GLY A 19 -0.50 -13.33 6.32
N GLN A 20 -1.07 -12.13 6.17
CA GLN A 20 -0.34 -10.85 6.33
C GLN A 20 -1.07 -9.84 7.21
N ALA A 21 -2.37 -10.03 7.45
CA ALA A 21 -3.19 -9.15 8.27
C ALA A 21 -2.98 -9.27 9.77
N LEU A 22 -2.49 -10.44 10.22
CA LEU A 22 -2.24 -10.68 11.64
C LEU A 22 -1.00 -9.92 12.13
N SER A 23 -0.08 -9.51 11.25
CA SER A 23 1.06 -8.66 11.64
C SER A 23 0.66 -7.22 11.99
N SER A 24 -0.46 -6.72 11.45
CA SER A 24 -0.98 -5.38 11.77
C SER A 24 -1.79 -5.35 13.08
N LEU A 25 -2.33 -6.48 13.54
CA LEU A 25 -3.09 -6.58 14.80
C LEU A 25 -2.20 -6.98 16.00
N VAL A 26 -1.09 -7.68 15.74
CA VAL A 26 -0.08 -8.04 16.76
C VAL A 26 1.11 -7.09 16.64
N GLY A 27 0.92 -5.80 16.97
CA GLY A 27 1.95 -4.83 17.41
C GLY A 27 3.40 -4.87 16.86
N LEU A 28 3.67 -5.43 15.67
CA LEU A 28 5.03 -5.81 15.25
C LEU A 28 5.41 -5.40 13.83
N LYS A 29 4.59 -4.61 13.12
CA LYS A 29 5.06 -3.95 11.89
C LYS A 29 5.57 -2.56 12.20
N GLY A 30 6.80 -2.51 12.70
CA GLY A 30 7.64 -1.32 12.61
C GLY A 30 8.04 -1.07 11.15
N ASN A 31 8.52 0.13 10.85
CA ASN A 31 9.12 0.43 9.54
C ASN A 31 10.26 -0.55 9.28
N GLU A 32 10.19 -1.32 8.20
CA GLU A 32 11.31 -2.15 7.73
C GLU A 32 12.22 -1.25 6.89
N SER A 33 13.20 -0.64 7.56
CA SER A 33 14.20 0.19 6.89
C SER A 33 15.47 -0.62 6.58
N LEU A 34 15.92 -0.51 5.34
CA LEU A 34 17.19 -1.01 4.83
C LEU A 34 18.26 0.11 4.75
N GLY A 35 17.93 1.30 5.26
CA GLY A 35 18.85 2.43 5.37
C GLY A 35 18.52 3.63 4.49
N MET A 36 17.35 3.68 3.84
CA MET A 36 16.90 4.88 3.14
C MET A 36 16.70 6.04 4.15
N PRO A 37 17.20 7.26 3.86
CA PRO A 37 16.95 8.41 4.72
C PRO A 37 15.46 8.68 4.90
N GLU A 38 15.04 9.01 6.12
CA GLU A 38 13.65 9.38 6.39
C GLU A 38 13.24 10.62 5.56
N THR A 39 12.06 10.56 4.96
CA THR A 39 11.43 11.64 4.22
C THR A 39 10.30 12.27 5.03
N ILE A 40 9.65 13.29 4.47
CA ILE A 40 8.45 13.87 5.08
C ILE A 40 7.31 12.85 5.24
N PHE A 41 7.34 11.76 4.47
CA PHE A 41 6.33 10.70 4.50
C PHE A 41 6.71 9.61 5.49
N SER A 42 7.95 9.08 5.39
CA SER A 42 8.43 8.00 6.25
C SER A 42 8.74 8.40 7.69
N LYS A 43 9.01 9.70 7.94
CA LYS A 43 9.19 10.26 9.30
C LYS A 43 7.91 10.29 10.13
N ASN A 44 6.74 10.36 9.49
CA ASN A 44 5.44 10.38 10.17
C ASN A 44 4.40 9.51 9.43
N PRO A 45 4.50 8.17 9.49
CA PRO A 45 3.54 7.27 8.86
C PRO A 45 2.11 7.53 9.31
N SER A 46 1.92 7.94 10.56
CA SER A 46 0.60 8.20 11.16
C SER A 46 -0.21 9.28 10.44
N GLN A 47 0.41 10.10 9.59
CA GLN A 47 -0.31 11.04 8.72
C GLN A 47 -1.25 10.33 7.72
N PHE A 48 -1.01 9.04 7.46
CA PHE A 48 -1.84 8.18 6.61
C PHE A 48 -2.81 7.30 7.40
N SER A 49 -2.87 7.43 8.73
CA SER A 49 -3.76 6.64 9.56
C SER A 49 -5.22 7.07 9.38
N VAL A 50 -6.07 6.12 9.00
CA VAL A 50 -7.54 6.22 9.17
C VAL A 50 -7.99 5.30 10.30
N ILE A 51 -9.16 5.58 10.90
CA ILE A 51 -9.73 4.79 12.00
C ILE A 51 -9.73 3.30 11.64
N GLY A 52 -9.06 2.47 12.44
CA GLY A 52 -8.95 1.03 12.22
C GLY A 52 -7.83 0.58 11.27
N SER A 53 -6.91 1.48 10.88
CA SER A 53 -5.74 1.16 10.07
C SER A 53 -4.44 1.65 10.72
N THR A 54 -3.37 0.88 10.56
CA THR A 54 -2.02 1.26 10.95
C THR A 54 -1.15 1.31 9.70
N PRO A 55 -0.72 2.50 9.24
CA PRO A 55 0.22 2.62 8.13
C PRO A 55 1.61 2.10 8.54
N PHE A 56 2.33 1.50 7.61
CA PHE A 56 3.73 1.08 7.79
C PHE A 56 4.51 1.33 6.50
N PHE A 57 5.83 1.50 6.64
CA PHE A 57 6.76 1.53 5.51
C PHE A 57 7.49 0.19 5.37
N LYS A 58 7.72 -0.21 4.12
CA LYS A 58 8.57 -1.34 3.76
C LYS A 58 9.50 -0.92 2.63
N GLU A 59 10.79 -1.04 2.87
CA GLU A 59 11.82 -0.77 1.86
C GLU A 59 12.11 -2.03 1.03
N PHE A 60 12.44 -1.83 -0.25
CA PHE A 60 12.78 -2.89 -1.20
C PHE A 60 14.10 -2.53 -1.90
N ILE A 61 15.00 -3.51 -2.02
CA ILE A 61 16.15 -3.37 -2.92
C ILE A 61 15.64 -3.64 -4.33
N ILE A 62 15.74 -2.62 -5.19
CA ILE A 62 15.40 -2.73 -6.61
C ILE A 62 16.67 -2.75 -7.46
N PRO A 63 16.73 -3.56 -8.54
CA PRO A 63 17.89 -3.55 -9.42
C PRO A 63 17.97 -2.25 -10.22
N ALA A 64 19.18 -1.76 -10.46
CA ALA A 64 19.39 -0.66 -11.40
C ALA A 64 18.95 -1.06 -12.82
N ASN A 65 18.36 -0.11 -13.54
CA ASN A 65 17.77 -0.27 -14.87
C ASN A 65 16.61 -1.28 -14.97
N ALA A 66 16.07 -1.73 -13.83
CA ALA A 66 14.88 -2.56 -13.82
C ALA A 66 13.62 -1.70 -14.05
N GLU A 67 12.71 -2.21 -14.88
CA GLU A 67 11.37 -1.66 -14.97
C GLU A 67 10.55 -2.13 -13.76
N ILE A 68 10.03 -1.15 -13.03
CA ILE A 68 9.22 -1.34 -11.83
C ILE A 68 7.80 -0.86 -12.14
N THR A 69 6.82 -1.71 -11.85
CA THR A 69 5.41 -1.32 -11.91
C THR A 69 4.79 -1.39 -10.52
N VAL A 70 4.14 -0.31 -10.12
CA VAL A 70 3.46 -0.16 -8.83
C VAL A 70 1.98 0.05 -9.07
N ASN A 71 1.16 -0.69 -8.35
CA ASN A 71 -0.28 -0.51 -8.35
C ASN A 71 -0.87 -0.65 -6.94
N ASN A 72 -1.88 0.16 -6.65
CA ASN A 72 -2.64 0.08 -5.42
C ASN A 72 -4.11 -0.26 -5.69
N SER A 73 -4.69 -0.98 -4.75
CA SER A 73 -6.08 -1.42 -4.79
C SER A 73 -6.57 -1.61 -3.36
N ILE A 74 -7.80 -1.20 -3.08
CA ILE A 74 -8.47 -1.43 -1.80
C ILE A 74 -9.63 -2.37 -2.04
N SER A 75 -9.81 -3.33 -1.14
CA SER A 75 -10.98 -4.19 -1.10
C SER A 75 -11.33 -4.44 0.35
N THR A 76 -12.54 -4.07 0.77
CA THR A 76 -13.04 -4.42 2.11
C THR A 76 -13.73 -5.78 2.07
N PRO A 77 -13.78 -6.51 3.19
CA PRO A 77 -14.66 -7.66 3.32
C PRO A 77 -16.13 -7.25 3.05
N PRO A 78 -16.95 -8.15 2.48
CA PRO A 78 -18.38 -7.89 2.32
C PRO A 78 -19.08 -7.85 3.68
N HIS A 79 -19.75 -6.75 3.96
CA HIS A 79 -20.60 -6.57 5.14
C HIS A 79 -22.06 -6.83 4.74
N LYS A 80 -22.77 -7.63 5.54
CA LYS A 80 -24.18 -7.94 5.34
C LYS A 80 -25.01 -7.18 6.37
N PHE A 81 -26.00 -6.43 5.92
CA PHE A 81 -26.96 -5.74 6.77
C PHE A 81 -28.37 -6.13 6.35
N GLN A 82 -29.32 -6.05 7.27
CA GLN A 82 -30.73 -6.25 6.97
C GLN A 82 -31.43 -4.89 7.06
N ASP A 83 -32.17 -4.51 6.02
CA ASP A 83 -32.97 -3.28 6.06
C ASP A 83 -34.23 -3.45 6.92
N ALA A 84 -34.95 -2.35 7.15
CA ALA A 84 -36.18 -2.35 7.96
C ALA A 84 -37.33 -3.20 7.37
N VAL A 85 -37.20 -3.66 6.12
CA VAL A 85 -38.19 -4.46 5.38
C VAL A 85 -37.74 -5.93 5.27
N GLY A 86 -36.58 -6.28 5.81
CA GLY A 86 -36.05 -7.65 5.85
C GLY A 86 -35.12 -8.02 4.69
N ASN A 87 -34.81 -7.09 3.76
CA ASN A 87 -33.89 -7.36 2.65
C ASN A 87 -32.44 -7.39 3.13
N VAL A 88 -31.66 -8.32 2.60
CA VAL A 88 -30.21 -8.39 2.86
C VAL A 88 -29.47 -7.48 1.90
N ILE A 89 -28.83 -6.45 2.45
CA ILE A 89 -27.93 -5.55 1.73
C ILE A 89 -26.50 -6.04 1.94
N ILE A 90 -25.76 -6.23 0.84
CA ILE A 90 -24.34 -6.53 0.87
C ILE A 90 -23.60 -5.25 0.48
N SER A 91 -22.75 -4.75 1.39
CA SER A 91 -21.91 -3.57 1.17
C SER A 91 -20.44 -3.94 1.23
N TYR A 92 -19.67 -3.48 0.26
CA TYR A 92 -18.22 -3.54 0.26
C TYR A 92 -17.67 -2.33 -0.49
N ALA A 93 -16.48 -1.87 -0.10
CA ALA A 93 -15.73 -0.88 -0.83
C ALA A 93 -14.66 -1.58 -1.67
N TYR A 94 -14.55 -1.14 -2.93
CA TYR A 94 -13.55 -1.60 -3.86
C TYR A 94 -13.03 -0.42 -4.67
N CYS A 95 -11.71 -0.35 -4.86
CA CYS A 95 -11.09 0.56 -5.80
C CYS A 95 -9.81 -0.05 -6.37
N THR A 96 -9.46 0.37 -7.59
CA THR A 96 -8.16 0.11 -8.20
C THR A 96 -7.58 1.44 -8.64
N GLY A 97 -6.42 1.79 -8.10
CA GLY A 97 -5.72 3.02 -8.43
C GLY A 97 -4.96 2.95 -9.75
N ASN A 98 -4.31 4.06 -10.07
CA ASN A 98 -3.38 4.15 -11.20
C ASN A 98 -2.24 3.12 -11.10
N LYS A 99 -1.69 2.76 -12.27
CA LYS A 99 -0.45 2.01 -12.39
C LYS A 99 0.66 3.00 -12.71
N ILE A 100 1.73 2.99 -11.94
CA ILE A 100 2.94 3.76 -12.24
C ILE A 100 4.00 2.76 -12.69
N THR A 101 4.55 2.97 -13.88
CA THR A 101 5.68 2.20 -14.40
C THR A 101 6.86 3.16 -14.59
N PHE A 102 8.02 2.78 -14.07
CA PHE A 102 9.25 3.56 -14.18
C PHE A 102 10.47 2.65 -14.27
N THR A 103 11.57 3.16 -14.82
CA THR A 103 12.87 2.47 -14.82
C THR A 103 13.72 2.99 -13.68
N ALA A 104 14.11 2.11 -12.77
CA ALA A 104 14.95 2.46 -11.63
C ALA A 104 16.36 2.87 -12.10
N LYS A 105 16.89 3.98 -11.59
CA LYS A 105 18.24 4.45 -11.90
C LYS A 105 19.22 3.99 -10.82
N ALA A 106 20.47 3.72 -11.22
CA ALA A 106 21.53 3.41 -10.26
C ALA A 106 21.77 4.59 -9.31
N GLY A 107 21.87 4.31 -8.01
CA GLY A 107 22.10 5.32 -6.97
C GLY A 107 20.93 6.27 -6.76
N LYS A 108 19.71 5.87 -7.12
CA LYS A 108 18.48 6.62 -6.85
C LYS A 108 17.56 5.80 -5.96
N ASP A 109 17.01 6.47 -4.96
CA ASP A 109 15.95 5.94 -4.12
C ASP A 109 14.58 6.38 -4.63
N TYR A 110 13.56 5.60 -4.30
CA TYR A 110 12.19 5.86 -4.74
C TYR A 110 11.22 5.62 -3.59
N GLU A 111 10.34 6.58 -3.35
CA GLU A 111 9.29 6.45 -2.35
C GLU A 111 7.91 6.49 -2.99
N VAL A 112 7.12 5.47 -2.68
CA VAL A 112 5.74 5.35 -3.13
C VAL A 112 4.83 5.68 -1.96
N VAL A 113 3.95 6.66 -2.16
CA VAL A 113 2.94 7.02 -1.16
C VAL A 113 1.53 6.88 -1.74
N PRO A 114 0.51 6.64 -0.89
CA PRO A 114 -0.88 6.72 -1.34
C PRO A 114 -1.20 8.14 -1.85
N SER A 115 -2.10 8.23 -2.83
CA SER A 115 -2.64 9.53 -3.27
C SER A 115 -3.29 10.27 -2.10
N GLN A 116 -3.22 11.60 -2.10
CA GLN A 116 -3.81 12.43 -1.05
C GLN A 116 -5.31 12.21 -0.86
N SER A 117 -6.01 11.73 -1.89
CA SER A 117 -7.40 11.31 -1.81
C SER A 117 -7.52 9.79 -1.62
N SER A 118 -8.18 9.38 -0.54
CA SER A 118 -8.56 7.98 -0.29
C SER A 118 -9.61 7.45 -1.28
N GLN A 119 -10.30 8.35 -2.01
CA GLN A 119 -11.29 7.98 -3.03
C GLN A 119 -10.63 7.56 -4.36
N GLU A 120 -9.42 8.03 -4.63
CA GLU A 120 -8.72 7.75 -5.89
C GLU A 120 -7.95 6.44 -5.87
N CYS A 121 -7.74 5.84 -4.69
CA CYS A 121 -7.02 4.57 -4.54
C CYS A 121 -5.58 4.59 -5.09
N GLY A 122 -5.08 5.78 -5.40
CA GLY A 122 -3.92 5.98 -6.24
C GLY A 122 -2.62 5.86 -5.48
N VAL A 123 -1.54 5.94 -6.25
CA VAL A 123 -0.18 6.06 -5.74
C VAL A 123 0.51 7.23 -6.41
N THR A 124 1.42 7.85 -5.67
CA THR A 124 2.38 8.84 -6.17
C THR A 124 3.78 8.30 -5.94
N LEU A 125 4.65 8.48 -6.94
CA LEU A 125 6.06 8.09 -6.89
C LEU A 125 6.92 9.35 -6.75
N TYR A 126 7.80 9.37 -5.75
CA TYR A 126 8.84 10.37 -5.59
C TYR A 126 10.21 9.75 -5.90
N GLU A 127 10.93 10.33 -6.86
CA GLU A 127 12.36 10.04 -7.08
C GLU A 127 13.17 10.84 -6.04
N LEU A 128 13.98 10.14 -5.26
CA LEU A 128 14.83 10.69 -4.22
C LEU A 128 16.31 10.64 -4.67
N ASN A 129 17.21 11.15 -3.84
CA ASN A 129 18.59 11.43 -4.26
C ASN A 129 19.50 10.22 -4.26
#